data_AF-A0A956BIJ6-F1
#
_entry.id   AF-A0A956BIJ6-F1
#
_cell.length_a   1.000
_cell.length_b   1.000
_cell.length_c   1.000
_cell.angle_alpha   90.00
_cell.angle_beta   90.00
_cell.angle_gamma   90.00
#
_symmetry.space_group_name_H-M   'P 1'
#
loop_
_entity.id
_entity.type
_entity.pdbx_description
1 polymer ?
#
loop_
_entity_poly.entity_id
_entity_poly.type
_entity_poly.pdbx_seq_one_letter_code
_entity_poly.pdbx_strand_id
1 'polypeptide(L)'
;AVRYLSDTVEIRVLDLSLPGDANLDGVVDGHDFDIWNQHKFTDGTEWSSADFNNDGRTDEIDYSVWFAHRFSTLADFAPVPEPAFGVGMAILIGLLCTRQHRRGRMGP
;
A
#
# COMPACT_ATOMS: atom_id res chain seq x y z
N ALA A 1 -28.19 -1.90 -14.66
CA ALA A 1 -28.39 -3.36 -14.50
C ALA A 1 -27.03 -4.00 -14.35
N VAL A 2 -26.66 -4.42 -13.14
CA VAL A 2 -25.38 -5.08 -12.88
C VAL A 2 -25.55 -6.56 -13.24
N ARG A 3 -24.73 -7.06 -14.18
CA ARG A 3 -24.70 -8.48 -14.53
C ARG A 3 -23.72 -9.18 -13.59
N TYR A 4 -24.24 -10.11 -12.81
CA TYR A 4 -23.42 -11.11 -12.12
C TYR A 4 -23.01 -12.17 -13.15
N LEU A 5 -21.71 -12.23 -13.47
CA LEU A 5 -21.11 -13.36 -14.15
C LEU A 5 -20.28 -14.14 -13.13
N SER A 6 -20.38 -15.46 -13.26
CA SER A 6 -20.00 -16.51 -12.33
C SER A 6 -18.49 -16.64 -12.07
N ASP A 7 -18.18 -17.06 -10.84
CA ASP A 7 -17.05 -17.92 -10.44
C ASP A 7 -15.63 -17.38 -10.26
N THR A 8 -15.43 -16.07 -10.26
CA THR A 8 -14.31 -15.50 -9.49
C THR A 8 -14.85 -14.27 -8.80
N VAL A 9 -14.73 -14.22 -7.46
CA VAL A 9 -14.68 -12.91 -6.80
C VAL A 9 -13.38 -12.29 -7.31
N GLU A 10 -13.42 -11.63 -8.47
CA GLU A 10 -12.50 -10.54 -8.68
C GLU A 10 -12.78 -9.63 -7.50
N ILE A 11 -11.88 -9.66 -6.52
CA ILE A 11 -11.79 -8.59 -5.55
C ILE A 11 -11.60 -7.39 -6.46
N ARG A 12 -12.70 -6.69 -6.75
CA ARG A 12 -12.67 -5.39 -7.36
C ARG A 12 -11.83 -4.61 -6.38
N VAL A 13 -10.55 -4.48 -6.71
CA VAL A 13 -9.57 -3.70 -5.96
C VAL A 13 -10.33 -2.42 -5.70
N LEU A 14 -10.70 -2.18 -4.44
CA LEU A 14 -11.27 -0.90 -4.05
C LEU A 14 -10.33 0.11 -4.67
N ASP A 15 -10.77 0.92 -5.64
CA ASP A 15 -9.91 1.80 -6.47
C ASP A 15 -8.83 2.43 -5.58
N LEU A 16 -7.69 1.74 -5.45
CA LEU A 16 -6.73 2.05 -4.40
C LEU A 16 -5.81 3.04 -5.06
N SER A 17 -6.27 4.28 -5.03
CA SER A 17 -5.61 5.39 -5.68
C SER A 17 -4.25 5.60 -5.01
N LEU A 18 -3.17 5.17 -5.68
CA LEU A 18 -1.84 5.58 -5.28
C LEU A 18 -1.67 7.05 -5.66
N PRO A 19 -1.22 7.94 -4.75
CA PRO A 19 -0.92 9.30 -5.14
C PRO A 19 0.07 9.31 -6.31
N GLY A 20 -0.27 10.00 -7.39
CA GLY A 20 0.53 10.01 -8.62
C GLY A 20 0.16 8.98 -9.68
N ASP A 21 -0.71 8.00 -9.39
CA ASP A 21 -1.20 6.98 -10.33
C ASP A 21 -2.49 7.48 -11.00
N ALA A 22 -2.36 8.17 -12.13
CA ALA A 22 -3.47 8.81 -12.83
C ALA A 22 -4.30 7.80 -13.64
N ASN A 23 -3.68 6.72 -14.13
CA ASN A 23 -4.37 5.70 -14.91
C ASN A 23 -4.97 4.57 -14.04
N LEU A 24 -4.70 4.58 -12.73
CA LEU A 24 -5.15 3.63 -11.71
C LEU A 24 -4.71 2.19 -12.02
N ASP A 25 -3.53 2.01 -12.60
CA ASP A 25 -2.97 0.69 -12.90
C ASP A 25 -2.21 0.05 -11.72
N GLY A 26 -2.07 0.81 -10.62
CA GLY A 26 -1.41 0.37 -9.39
C GLY A 26 0.09 0.59 -9.40
N VAL A 27 0.62 1.34 -10.37
CA VAL A 27 2.03 1.71 -10.50
C VAL A 27 2.12 3.21 -10.80
N VAL A 28 2.99 3.93 -10.09
CA VAL A 28 3.27 5.34 -10.43
C VAL A 28 4.48 5.39 -11.37
N ASP A 29 4.25 5.57 -12.67
CA ASP A 29 5.30 5.51 -13.68
C ASP A 29 5.27 6.65 -14.72
N GLY A 30 5.91 6.42 -15.87
CA GLY A 30 5.99 7.40 -16.95
C GLY A 30 4.65 7.63 -17.66
N HIS A 31 3.73 6.68 -17.64
CA HIS A 31 2.41 6.83 -18.21
C HIS A 31 1.60 7.88 -17.45
N ASP A 32 1.69 7.90 -16.12
CA ASP A 32 1.04 8.91 -15.30
C ASP A 32 1.65 10.30 -15.51
N PHE A 33 2.97 10.34 -15.68
CA PHE A 33 3.66 11.58 -16.02
C PHE A 33 3.21 12.12 -17.39
N ASP A 34 3.01 11.25 -18.37
CA ASP A 34 2.49 11.63 -19.68
C ASP A 34 1.07 12.19 -19.56
N ILE A 35 0.23 11.65 -18.67
CA ILE A 35 -1.10 12.19 -18.37
C ILE A 35 -0.99 13.59 -17.74
N TRP A 36 -0.14 13.76 -16.72
CA TRP A 36 0.11 15.08 -16.12
C TRP A 36 0.63 16.08 -17.17
N ASN A 37 1.57 15.68 -18.01
CA ASN A 37 2.15 16.56 -19.03
C ASN A 37 1.15 16.97 -20.12
N GLN A 38 0.13 16.14 -20.39
CA GLN A 38 -0.98 16.46 -21.30
C GLN A 38 -1.96 17.47 -20.71
N HIS A 39 -2.14 17.48 -19.39
CA HIS A 39 -3.13 18.30 -18.69
C HIS A 39 -2.54 19.44 -17.84
N LYS A 40 -1.20 19.58 -17.79
CA LYS A 40 -0.54 20.62 -16.99
C LYS A 40 -1.07 22.01 -17.29
N PHE A 41 -1.26 22.78 -16.23
CA PHE A 41 -1.78 24.15 -16.22
C PHE A 41 -3.20 24.28 -16.81
N THR A 42 -4.03 23.24 -16.62
CA THR A 42 -5.46 23.29 -16.98
C THR A 42 -6.33 23.31 -15.72
N ASP A 43 -7.47 24.01 -15.82
CA ASP A 43 -8.53 24.05 -14.81
C ASP A 43 -9.64 23.04 -15.16
N GLY A 44 -10.45 22.68 -14.16
CA GLY A 44 -11.58 21.77 -14.33
C GLY A 44 -11.16 20.32 -14.53
N THR A 45 -9.99 19.97 -14.01
CA THR A 45 -9.42 18.63 -14.04
C THR A 45 -9.95 17.77 -12.90
N GLU A 46 -9.71 16.48 -13.02
CA GLU A 46 -10.02 15.46 -12.03
C GLU A 46 -8.82 14.51 -11.95
N TRP A 47 -8.90 13.50 -11.07
CA TRP A 47 -7.81 12.54 -10.87
C TRP A 47 -7.24 11.95 -12.17
N SER A 48 -8.12 11.55 -13.10
CA SER A 48 -7.76 10.96 -14.41
C SER A 48 -6.96 11.92 -15.31
N SER A 49 -7.00 13.22 -14.99
CA SER A 49 -6.25 14.30 -15.64
C SER A 49 -5.05 14.75 -14.81
N ALA A 50 -4.64 13.96 -13.80
CA ALA A 50 -3.55 14.23 -12.87
C ALA A 50 -3.78 15.41 -11.90
N ASP A 51 -5.03 15.64 -11.48
CA ASP A 51 -5.33 16.44 -10.27
C ASP A 51 -5.27 15.53 -9.04
N PHE A 52 -4.10 15.43 -8.43
CA PHE A 52 -3.83 14.52 -7.32
C PHE A 52 -4.11 15.15 -5.96
N ASN A 53 -4.20 16.49 -5.88
CA ASN A 53 -4.60 17.20 -4.67
C ASN A 53 -6.12 17.49 -4.62
N ASN A 54 -6.83 17.23 -5.71
CA ASN A 54 -8.27 17.40 -5.92
C ASN A 54 -8.73 18.86 -5.75
N ASP A 55 -7.93 19.82 -6.22
CA ASP A 55 -8.25 21.26 -6.20
C ASP A 55 -8.90 21.77 -7.50
N GLY A 56 -9.11 20.87 -8.46
CA GLY A 56 -9.69 21.14 -9.77
C GLY A 56 -8.69 21.69 -10.77
N ARG A 57 -7.38 21.58 -10.51
CA ARG A 57 -6.30 21.98 -11.41
C ARG A 57 -5.25 20.89 -11.50
N THR A 58 -4.50 20.92 -12.58
CA THR A 58 -3.31 20.08 -12.74
C THR A 58 -2.11 21.00 -12.83
N ASP A 59 -1.34 21.15 -11.76
CA ASP A 59 -0.25 22.13 -11.68
C ASP A 59 1.04 21.56 -11.05
N GLU A 60 1.95 22.43 -10.56
CA GLU A 60 3.20 22.01 -9.97
C GLU A 60 3.04 21.27 -8.62
N ILE A 61 1.92 21.48 -7.93
CA ILE A 61 1.58 20.76 -6.70
C ILE A 61 1.35 19.28 -7.06
N ASP A 62 0.59 19.00 -8.12
CA ASP A 62 0.34 17.63 -8.58
C ASP A 62 1.61 16.97 -9.12
N TYR A 63 2.45 17.72 -9.83
CA TYR A 63 3.77 17.21 -10.22
C TYR A 63 4.60 16.79 -9.00
N SER A 64 4.54 17.57 -7.91
CA SER A 64 5.24 17.24 -6.67
C SER A 64 4.69 15.96 -6.03
N VAL A 65 3.39 15.72 -6.13
CA VAL A 65 2.76 14.47 -5.69
C VAL A 65 3.28 13.29 -6.52
N TRP A 66 3.22 13.36 -7.84
CA TRP A 66 3.77 12.32 -8.72
C TRP A 66 5.27 12.08 -8.44
N PHE A 67 6.05 13.16 -8.34
CA PHE A 67 7.50 13.05 -8.13
C PHE A 67 7.85 12.37 -6.80
N ALA A 68 7.08 12.62 -5.74
CA ALA A 68 7.25 12.00 -4.44
C ALA A 68 6.92 10.49 -4.45
N HIS A 69 6.05 10.05 -5.36
CA HIS A 69 5.55 8.68 -5.39
C HIS A 69 6.01 7.87 -6.60
N ARG A 70 6.75 8.47 -7.55
CA ARG A 70 7.28 7.77 -8.72
C ARG A 70 8.01 6.48 -8.33
N PHE A 71 7.74 5.41 -9.07
CA PHE A 71 8.18 4.04 -8.83
C PHE A 71 7.52 3.31 -7.64
N SER A 72 6.54 3.93 -6.96
CA SER A 72 5.73 3.21 -5.98
C SER A 72 4.74 2.29 -6.69
N THR A 73 4.44 1.17 -6.03
CA THR A 73 3.47 0.18 -6.47
C THR A 73 2.52 -0.15 -5.32
N LEU A 74 1.35 -0.71 -5.63
CA LEU A 74 0.41 -1.16 -4.59
C LEU A 74 1.03 -2.20 -3.65
N ALA A 75 2.03 -2.95 -4.12
CA ALA A 75 2.75 -3.93 -3.33
C ALA A 75 3.57 -3.31 -2.18
N ASP A 76 3.99 -2.04 -2.30
CA ASP A 76 4.74 -1.34 -1.24
C ASP A 76 3.89 -1.08 0.01
N PHE A 77 2.55 -1.10 -0.15
CA PHE A 77 1.58 -0.95 0.93
C PHE A 77 1.01 -2.29 1.43
N ALA A 78 1.52 -3.42 0.92
CA ALA A 78 1.08 -4.72 1.39
C ALA A 78 1.50 -4.93 2.86
N PRO A 79 0.62 -5.49 3.72
CA PRO A 79 0.97 -5.81 5.10
C PRO A 79 2.12 -6.80 5.13
N VAL A 80 3.27 -6.37 5.66
CA VAL A 80 4.45 -7.22 5.81
C VAL A 80 4.15 -8.29 6.85
N PRO A 81 4.27 -9.59 6.52
CA PRO A 81 4.12 -10.66 7.51
C PRO A 81 5.11 -10.46 8.65
N GLU A 82 4.62 -10.38 9.88
CA GLU A 82 5.47 -10.26 11.06
C GLU A 82 6.50 -11.40 11.06
N PRO A 83 7.80 -11.11 11.20
CA PRO A 83 8.79 -12.17 11.19
C PRO A 83 8.56 -13.05 12.44
N ALA A 84 8.61 -14.38 12.26
CA ALA A 84 8.27 -15.39 13.28
C ALA A 84 9.11 -15.34 14.59
N PHE A 85 9.96 -14.33 14.77
CA PHE A 85 10.75 -14.07 15.98
C PHE A 85 9.89 -13.97 17.24
N GLY A 86 8.68 -13.41 17.15
CA GLY A 86 7.78 -13.29 18.31
C GLY A 86 7.38 -14.65 18.90
N VAL A 87 7.04 -15.60 18.03
CA VAL A 87 6.66 -16.97 18.42
C VAL A 87 7.89 -17.75 18.92
N GLY A 88 9.02 -17.63 18.22
CA GLY A 88 10.26 -18.27 18.64
C GLY A 88 10.75 -17.82 20.02
N MET A 89 10.66 -16.51 20.30
CA MET A 89 11.08 -15.94 21.58
C MET A 89 10.13 -16.32 22.72
N ALA A 90 8.81 -16.36 22.47
CA ALA A 90 7.83 -16.83 23.45
C ALA A 90 8.05 -18.31 23.83
N ILE A 91 8.37 -19.17 22.86
CA ILE A 91 8.70 -20.59 23.11
C ILE A 91 10.00 -20.71 23.91
N LEU A 92 11.05 -19.97 23.55
CA LEU A 92 12.32 -19.98 24.27
C LEU A 92 12.16 -19.51 25.72
N ILE A 93 11.42 -18.41 25.95
CA ILE A 93 11.13 -17.91 27.30
C ILE A 93 10.34 -18.96 28.10
N GLY A 94 9.30 -19.58 27.51
CA GLY A 94 8.55 -20.65 28.15
C GLY A 94 9.42 -21.87 28.54
N LEU A 95 10.34 -22.28 27.65
CA LEU A 95 11.29 -23.37 27.93
C LEU A 95 12.30 -23.02 29.03
N LEU A 96 12.73 -21.76 29.12
CA LEU A 96 13.63 -21.29 30.16
C LEU A 96 12.92 -21.18 31.52
N CYS A 97 11.70 -20.62 31.56
CA CYS A 97 10.90 -20.52 32.78
C CYS A 97 10.55 -21.89 33.37
N THR A 98 10.18 -22.87 32.53
CA THR A 98 9.87 -24.24 32.97
C THR A 98 11.11 -24.98 33.50
N ARG A 99 12.29 -24.73 32.92
CA ARG A 99 13.57 -25.28 33.41
C ARG A 99 13.99 -24.73 34.76
N GLN A 100 13.81 -23.42 34.98
CA GLN A 100 14.14 -22.78 36.25
C GLN A 100 13.24 -23.27 37.39
N HIS A 101 11.94 -23.45 37.13
CA HIS A 101 10.99 -23.98 38.13
C HIS A 101 11.30 -25.43 38.55
N ARG A 102 11.77 -26.29 37.62
CA ARG A 102 12.17 -27.67 37.95
C ARG A 102 13.44 -27.76 38.79
N ARG A 103 14.36 -26.80 38.64
CA ARG A 103 15.61 -26.72 39.42
C ARG A 103 15.38 -26.23 40.85
N GLY A 104 14.41 -25.34 41.08
CA GLY A 104 14.07 -24.82 42.41
C GLY A 104 13.30 -25.80 43.32
N ARG A 105 12.89 -26.97 42.82
CA ARG A 105 12.07 -27.95 43.56
C ARG A 105 12.86 -29.20 44.01
N MET A 106 14.18 -29.20 43.83
CA MET A 106 15.11 -30.20 44.37
C MET A 106 16.02 -29.52 45.41
N GLY A 107 15.50 -29.34 46.63
CA GLY A 107 16.28 -29.02 47.83
C GLY A 107 15.70 -29.81 49.00
N PRO A 108 16.55 -30.39 49.89
CA PRO A 108 16.14 -31.24 51.00
C PRO A 108 15.34 -30.50 52.09
#